data_AF-A0A7C1RIR2-F1
#
_entry.id   AF-A0A7C1RIR2-F1
#
_cell.length_a   1.000
_cell.length_b   1.000
_cell.length_c   1.000
_cell.angle_alpha   90.00
_cell.angle_beta   90.00
_cell.angle_gamma   90.00
#
_symmetry.space_group_name_H-M   'P 1'
#
loop_
_entity.id
_entity.type
_entity.pdbx_description
1 polymer ?
#
loop_
_entity_poly.entity_id
_entity_poly.type
_entity_poly.pdbx_seq_one_letter_code
_entity_poly.pdbx_strand_id
1 'polypeptide(L)'
;MAEGQKLNSEHFKIKNMYAKETNTPATIVFYYDTATLLNDVSIRTLFRAKNIKNQEGEAQIEDYGLTNDEKDIFGIYLKSAIYNAFAVVVKMTTGISVDPVFVDSSTSINSTVTPNVSGFRILDNAAYNTNVLFGVDDGVFQYIRYSVLASWYEAVGLDKEAEMWEAKKRIMRNDLITNRLFQLRKPLLN
;
A
#
# COMPACT_ATOMS: atom_id res chain seq x y z
N MET A 1 -18.35 31.37 1.72
CA MET A 1 -18.89 30.28 0.88
C MET A 1 -17.81 29.21 0.84
N ALA A 2 -18.02 28.07 1.52
CA ALA A 2 -17.06 26.98 1.54
C ALA A 2 -17.52 25.92 0.54
N GLU A 3 -16.80 25.77 -0.57
CA GLU A 3 -17.03 24.67 -1.50
C GLU A 3 -16.60 23.38 -0.83
N GLY A 4 -17.59 22.66 -0.30
CA GLY A 4 -17.40 21.28 0.15
C GLY A 4 -17.05 20.43 -1.05
N GLN A 5 -15.81 19.93 -1.08
CA GLN A 5 -15.41 18.85 -1.98
C GLN A 5 -16.40 17.70 -1.83
N LYS A 6 -17.22 17.49 -2.87
CA LYS A 6 -18.04 16.29 -2.99
C LYS A 6 -17.09 15.09 -3.12
N LEU A 7 -16.95 14.34 -2.04
CA LEU A 7 -16.33 13.02 -2.06
C LEU A 7 -17.17 12.13 -2.98
N ASN A 8 -16.68 11.93 -4.21
CA ASN A 8 -17.33 11.12 -5.21
C ASN A 8 -17.23 9.64 -4.77
N SER A 9 -18.37 9.03 -4.42
CA SER A 9 -18.47 7.70 -3.82
C SER A 9 -18.10 6.54 -4.77
N GLU A 10 -17.81 6.83 -6.03
CA GLU A 10 -17.42 5.83 -7.04
C GLU A 10 -15.98 5.30 -6.89
N HIS A 11 -15.12 5.98 -6.11
CA HIS A 11 -13.71 5.60 -5.93
C HIS A 11 -13.45 4.47 -4.91
N PHE A 12 -14.48 3.95 -4.24
CA PHE A 12 -14.31 2.92 -3.19
C PHE A 12 -14.64 1.48 -3.62
N LYS A 13 -14.59 1.19 -4.93
CA LYS A 13 -14.38 -0.21 -5.33
C LYS A 13 -12.90 -0.50 -5.18
N ILE A 14 -12.52 -1.20 -4.10
CA ILE A 14 -11.23 -1.88 -4.01
C ILE A 14 -11.25 -2.93 -5.14
N LYS A 15 -10.81 -2.49 -6.33
CA LYS A 15 -10.55 -3.35 -7.48
C LYS A 15 -9.48 -4.34 -7.06
N ASN A 16 -9.48 -5.56 -7.61
CA ASN A 16 -8.33 -6.46 -7.42
C ASN A 16 -7.06 -5.71 -7.82
N MET A 17 -6.12 -5.53 -6.88
CA MET A 17 -4.89 -4.76 -7.06
C MET A 17 -3.70 -5.69 -7.35
N TYR A 18 -4.01 -6.84 -7.93
CA TYR A 18 -3.04 -7.81 -8.41
C TYR A 18 -3.40 -8.37 -9.78
N ALA A 19 -2.38 -8.87 -10.50
CA ALA A 19 -2.51 -9.57 -11.77
C ALA A 19 -1.59 -10.78 -11.79
N LYS A 20 -2.08 -11.91 -12.31
CA LYS A 20 -1.25 -13.06 -12.65
C LYS A 20 -0.89 -12.97 -14.12
N GLU A 21 0.39 -12.81 -14.45
CA GLU A 21 0.85 -12.78 -15.84
C GLU A 21 1.37 -14.16 -16.22
N THR A 22 0.89 -14.69 -17.35
CA THR A 22 1.26 -16.02 -17.86
C THR A 22 2.44 -15.98 -18.83
N ASN A 23 2.96 -14.79 -19.13
CA ASN A 23 4.17 -14.60 -19.93
C ASN A 23 5.35 -15.33 -19.26
N THR A 24 6.35 -15.78 -20.02
CA THR A 24 7.52 -16.46 -19.44
C THR A 24 8.61 -15.43 -19.10
N PRO A 25 9.08 -15.35 -17.84
CA PRO A 25 8.66 -16.14 -16.68
C PRO A 25 7.34 -15.63 -16.06
N ALA A 26 6.51 -16.57 -15.58
CA ALA A 26 5.17 -16.24 -15.09
C ALA A 26 5.22 -15.54 -13.74
N THR A 27 4.64 -14.34 -13.66
CA THR A 27 4.73 -13.43 -12.52
C THR A 27 3.38 -13.21 -11.85
N ILE A 28 3.44 -12.70 -10.62
CA ILE A 28 2.33 -12.01 -9.97
C ILE A 28 2.77 -10.57 -9.77
N VAL A 29 1.92 -9.64 -10.18
CA VAL A 29 2.12 -8.20 -10.03
C VAL A 29 1.13 -7.71 -8.98
N PHE A 30 1.62 -7.11 -7.90
CA PHE A 30 0.82 -6.31 -6.96
C PHE A 30 1.01 -4.85 -7.35
N TYR A 31 -0.08 -4.13 -7.62
CA TYR A 31 -0.02 -2.78 -8.17
C TYR A 31 -1.17 -1.90 -7.67
N TYR A 32 -0.82 -0.69 -7.29
CA TYR A 32 -1.70 0.27 -6.65
C TYR A 32 -1.62 1.60 -7.40
N ASP A 33 -2.78 2.19 -7.72
CA ASP A 33 -2.82 3.54 -8.28
C ASP A 33 -2.28 4.53 -7.23
N THR A 34 -1.25 5.29 -7.61
CA THR A 34 -0.50 6.13 -6.67
C THR A 34 -1.36 7.28 -6.14
N ALA A 35 -2.23 7.85 -6.99
CA ALA A 35 -3.15 8.92 -6.58
C ALA A 35 -4.23 8.41 -5.62
N THR A 36 -4.73 7.20 -5.84
CA THR A 36 -5.70 6.55 -4.95
C THR A 36 -5.09 6.28 -3.57
N LEU A 37 -3.84 5.82 -3.52
CA LEU A 37 -3.11 5.65 -2.26
C LEU A 37 -2.90 6.99 -1.53
N LEU A 38 -2.47 8.02 -2.26
CA LEU A 38 -2.32 9.37 -1.72
C LEU A 38 -3.64 9.87 -1.11
N ASN A 39 -4.75 9.70 -1.83
CA ASN A 39 -6.06 10.11 -1.38
C ASN A 39 -6.52 9.35 -0.11
N ASP A 40 -6.35 8.02 -0.03
CA ASP A 40 -6.71 7.27 1.19
C ASP A 40 -5.88 7.72 2.40
N VAL A 41 -4.58 7.97 2.23
CA VAL A 41 -3.71 8.49 3.30
C VAL A 41 -4.14 9.90 3.70
N SER A 42 -4.37 10.79 2.72
CA SER A 42 -4.80 12.18 2.93
C SER A 42 -6.12 12.25 3.70
N ILE A 43 -7.13 11.46 3.32
CA ILE A 43 -8.42 11.43 4.02
C ILE A 43 -8.25 11.08 5.51
N ARG A 44 -7.37 10.12 5.82
CA ARG A 44 -7.13 9.67 7.19
C ARG A 44 -6.38 10.71 8.02
N THR A 45 -5.35 11.32 7.45
CA THR A 45 -4.55 12.35 8.13
C THR A 45 -5.37 13.62 8.32
N LEU A 46 -6.12 14.07 7.32
CA LEU A 46 -7.04 15.21 7.42
C LEU A 46 -8.14 14.97 8.46
N PHE A 47 -8.72 13.76 8.51
CA PHE A 47 -9.71 13.43 9.53
C PHE A 47 -9.09 13.47 10.94
N ARG A 48 -7.86 12.97 11.12
CA ARG A 48 -7.19 13.03 12.42
C ARG A 48 -6.88 14.48 12.81
N ALA A 49 -6.32 15.24 11.88
CA ALA A 49 -5.95 16.64 12.04
C ALA A 49 -7.15 17.52 12.46
N LYS A 50 -8.35 17.27 11.91
CA LYS A 50 -9.61 17.91 12.33
C LYS A 50 -9.93 17.77 13.82
N ASN A 51 -9.48 16.66 14.41
CA ASN A 51 -9.74 16.29 15.80
C ASN A 51 -8.61 16.71 16.75
N ILE A 52 -7.50 17.25 16.25
CA ILE A 52 -6.45 17.84 17.06
C ILE A 52 -6.73 19.34 17.15
N LYS A 53 -6.85 19.85 18.38
CA LYS A 53 -7.18 21.25 18.64
C LYS A 53 -5.98 21.99 19.22
N ASN A 54 -5.72 23.20 18.72
CA ASN A 54 -4.76 24.12 19.34
C ASN A 54 -5.34 24.74 20.63
N GLN A 55 -4.57 25.63 21.26
CA GLN A 55 -4.98 26.34 22.48
C GLN A 55 -6.21 27.22 22.29
N GLU A 56 -6.51 27.61 21.05
CA GLU A 56 -7.66 28.43 20.65
C GLU A 56 -8.88 27.58 20.25
N GLY A 57 -8.76 26.24 20.26
CA GLY A 57 -9.82 25.30 19.90
C GLY A 57 -9.96 25.03 18.40
N GLU A 58 -9.04 25.54 17.58
CA GLU A 58 -9.04 25.41 16.13
C GLU A 58 -8.43 24.08 15.67
N ALA A 59 -8.91 23.56 14.54
CA ALA A 59 -8.41 22.33 13.97
C ALA A 59 -7.02 22.52 13.34
N GLN A 60 -6.11 21.59 13.59
CA GLN A 60 -4.73 21.63 13.10
C GLN A 60 -4.58 20.91 11.75
N ILE A 61 -5.41 21.29 10.77
CA ILE A 61 -5.46 20.63 9.45
C ILE A 61 -4.18 20.85 8.66
N GLU A 62 -3.66 22.07 8.64
CA GLU A 62 -2.47 22.42 7.84
C GLU A 62 -1.18 21.88 8.47
N ASP A 63 -1.16 21.66 9.78
CA ASP A 63 0.04 21.17 10.47
C ASP A 63 0.21 19.66 10.35
N TYR A 64 -0.91 18.91 10.27
CA TYR A 64 -0.90 17.44 10.41
C TYR A 64 -1.62 16.68 9.30
N GLY A 65 -2.39 17.36 8.47
CA GLY A 65 -3.10 16.78 7.34
C GLY A 65 -2.19 16.68 6.12
N LEU A 66 -2.03 15.47 5.58
CA LEU A 66 -1.30 15.29 4.33
C LEU A 66 -2.15 15.79 3.17
N THR A 67 -1.57 16.65 2.34
CA THR A 67 -2.20 17.29 1.19
C THR A 67 -1.52 16.88 -0.12
N ASN A 68 -2.08 17.31 -1.25
CA ASN A 68 -1.49 17.06 -2.57
C ASN A 68 -0.16 17.80 -2.78
N ASP A 69 0.06 18.92 -2.08
CA ASP A 69 1.29 19.70 -2.20
C ASP A 69 2.49 18.95 -1.59
N GLU A 70 2.22 17.95 -0.75
CA GLU A 70 3.21 17.10 -0.10
C GLU A 70 3.38 15.76 -0.84
N LYS A 71 2.94 15.68 -2.11
CA LYS A 71 3.03 14.46 -2.94
C LYS A 71 4.47 13.93 -3.01
N ASP A 72 5.47 14.79 -3.09
CA ASP A 72 6.87 14.37 -3.17
C ASP A 72 7.33 13.63 -1.90
N ILE A 73 6.95 14.16 -0.72
CA ILE A 73 7.22 13.53 0.58
C ILE A 73 6.46 12.20 0.68
N PHE A 74 5.19 12.18 0.29
CA PHE A 74 4.40 10.96 0.19
C PHE A 74 5.09 9.90 -0.70
N GLY A 75 5.63 10.32 -1.85
CA GLY A 75 6.36 9.44 -2.78
C GLY A 75 7.58 8.77 -2.15
N ILE A 76 8.32 9.48 -1.28
CA ILE A 76 9.45 8.92 -0.52
C ILE A 76 8.97 7.83 0.44
N TYR A 77 7.93 8.10 1.23
CA TYR A 77 7.37 7.13 2.17
C TYR A 77 6.77 5.92 1.45
N LEU A 78 6.05 6.16 0.35
CA LEU A 78 5.48 5.11 -0.48
C LEU A 78 6.57 4.20 -1.03
N LYS A 79 7.66 4.78 -1.57
CA LYS A 79 8.79 3.98 -2.07
C LYS A 79 9.33 3.04 -0.99
N SER A 80 9.62 3.56 0.20
CA SER A 80 10.09 2.74 1.33
C SER A 80 9.08 1.64 1.71
N ALA A 81 7.80 1.99 1.77
CA ALA A 81 6.72 1.06 2.09
C ALA A 81 6.61 -0.09 1.08
N ILE A 82 6.70 0.21 -0.22
CA ILE A 82 6.66 -0.79 -1.30
C ILE A 82 7.87 -1.73 -1.22
N TYR A 83 9.08 -1.21 -1.01
CA TYR A 83 10.27 -2.05 -0.83
C TYR A 83 10.13 -2.98 0.37
N ASN A 84 9.61 -2.49 1.49
CA ASN A 84 9.40 -3.29 2.68
C ASN A 84 8.33 -4.37 2.48
N ALA A 85 7.23 -4.05 1.79
CA ALA A 85 6.20 -5.01 1.43
C ALA A 85 6.76 -6.11 0.51
N PHE A 86 7.51 -5.73 -0.52
CA PHE A 86 8.22 -6.66 -1.39
C PHE A 86 9.17 -7.57 -0.58
N ALA A 87 9.97 -7.01 0.32
CA ALA A 87 10.91 -7.77 1.15
C ALA A 87 10.21 -8.78 2.08
N VAL A 88 8.96 -8.54 2.47
CA VAL A 88 8.15 -9.50 3.23
C VAL A 88 7.67 -10.63 2.32
N VAL A 89 7.09 -10.29 1.16
CA VAL A 89 6.50 -11.27 0.24
C VAL A 89 7.57 -12.15 -0.40
N VAL A 90 8.67 -11.57 -0.87
CA VAL A 90 9.70 -12.26 -1.65
C VAL A 90 10.38 -13.41 -0.89
N LYS A 91 10.48 -13.31 0.44
CA LYS A 91 11.05 -14.36 1.30
C LYS A 91 10.32 -15.71 1.19
N MET A 92 9.07 -15.67 0.74
CA MET A 92 8.22 -16.85 0.61
C MET A 92 8.05 -17.27 -0.86
N THR A 93 8.76 -16.61 -1.80
CA THR A 93 8.65 -16.86 -3.24
C THR A 93 9.81 -17.66 -3.80
N THR A 94 9.61 -18.26 -4.96
CA THR A 94 10.62 -19.09 -5.64
C THR A 94 11.65 -18.28 -6.45
N GLY A 95 11.43 -16.99 -6.68
CA GLY A 95 12.39 -16.11 -7.37
C GLY A 95 11.94 -14.64 -7.49
N ILE A 96 12.85 -13.80 -8.01
CA ILE A 96 12.64 -12.35 -8.20
C ILE A 96 12.67 -11.96 -9.68
N SER A 97 11.74 -11.07 -10.06
CA SER A 97 11.79 -10.45 -11.39
C SER A 97 12.99 -9.51 -11.50
N VAL A 98 13.44 -9.24 -12.72
CA VAL A 98 14.35 -8.11 -13.01
C VAL A 98 13.58 -6.82 -12.73
N ASP A 99 14.18 -5.89 -11.98
CA ASP A 99 13.55 -4.65 -11.50
C ASP A 99 12.15 -4.88 -10.89
N PRO A 100 12.07 -5.63 -9.77
CA PRO A 100 10.80 -6.13 -9.28
C PRO A 100 9.95 -5.03 -8.65
N VAL A 101 10.53 -3.92 -8.19
CA VAL A 101 9.83 -2.84 -7.50
C VAL A 101 9.70 -1.63 -8.41
N PHE A 102 8.51 -1.04 -8.44
CA PHE A 102 8.20 0.13 -9.26
C PHE A 102 7.35 1.12 -8.46
N VAL A 103 7.59 2.43 -8.62
CA VAL A 103 6.94 3.49 -7.84
C VAL A 103 6.61 4.66 -8.76
N ASP A 104 5.35 5.12 -8.69
CA ASP A 104 4.76 6.17 -9.54
C ASP A 104 5.22 6.09 -11.00
N SER A 105 5.05 4.91 -11.60
CA SER A 105 5.64 4.59 -12.90
C SER A 105 4.64 3.94 -13.85
N SER A 106 4.90 4.08 -15.16
CA SER A 106 4.18 3.35 -16.18
C SER A 106 4.69 1.91 -16.25
N THR A 107 3.79 0.97 -15.98
CA THR A 107 4.12 -0.43 -15.75
C THR A 107 3.28 -1.32 -16.65
N SER A 108 3.91 -2.24 -17.39
CA SER A 108 3.17 -3.24 -18.17
C SER A 108 2.57 -4.29 -17.24
N ILE A 109 1.25 -4.48 -17.34
CA ILE A 109 0.47 -5.45 -16.56
C ILE A 109 -0.46 -6.17 -17.55
N ASN A 110 -0.31 -7.48 -17.71
CA ASN A 110 -1.08 -8.27 -18.70
C ASN A 110 -1.05 -7.64 -20.10
N SER A 111 0.15 -7.23 -20.55
CA SER A 111 0.38 -6.55 -21.84
C SER A 111 -0.32 -5.19 -22.01
N THR A 112 -0.87 -4.62 -20.94
CA THR A 112 -1.43 -3.26 -20.91
C THR A 112 -0.51 -2.34 -20.12
N VAL A 113 -0.07 -1.24 -20.72
CA VAL A 113 0.70 -0.22 -20.00
C VAL A 113 -0.24 0.55 -19.08
N THR A 114 -0.04 0.37 -17.77
CA THR A 114 -0.81 1.05 -16.73
C THR A 114 0.02 2.20 -16.17
N PRO A 115 -0.41 3.46 -16.33
CA PRO A 115 0.35 4.62 -15.85
C PRO A 115 0.21 4.82 -14.34
N ASN A 116 1.18 5.53 -13.73
CA ASN A 116 1.14 6.08 -12.36
C ASN A 116 0.84 5.05 -11.26
N VAL A 117 1.34 3.82 -11.42
CA VAL A 117 1.18 2.76 -10.42
C VAL A 117 2.45 2.54 -9.61
N SER A 118 2.25 2.10 -8.37
CA SER A 118 3.30 1.69 -7.44
C SER A 118 3.05 0.27 -6.98
N GLY A 119 4.10 -0.53 -6.85
CA GLY A 119 3.93 -1.96 -6.60
C GLY A 119 5.19 -2.78 -6.79
N PHE A 120 5.00 -4.09 -6.90
CA PHE A 120 6.10 -5.01 -7.18
C PHE A 120 5.66 -6.29 -7.89
N ARG A 121 6.65 -6.99 -8.46
CA ARG A 121 6.52 -8.27 -9.16
C ARG A 121 7.27 -9.38 -8.45
N ILE A 122 6.67 -10.56 -8.42
CA ILE A 122 7.30 -11.78 -7.92
C ILE A 122 7.19 -12.90 -8.96
N LEU A 123 8.22 -13.76 -9.05
CA LEU A 123 8.22 -14.94 -9.91
C LEU A 123 7.58 -16.09 -9.14
N ASP A 124 6.25 -16.14 -9.08
CA ASP A 124 5.59 -17.24 -8.34
C ASP A 124 4.15 -17.55 -8.77
N ASN A 125 3.84 -17.39 -10.07
CA ASN A 125 2.49 -17.59 -10.58
C ASN A 125 1.91 -18.99 -10.25
N ALA A 126 2.73 -20.05 -10.29
CA ALA A 126 2.28 -21.42 -10.09
C ALA A 126 2.01 -21.79 -8.60
N ALA A 127 2.75 -21.21 -7.65
CA ALA A 127 2.57 -21.52 -6.23
C ALA A 127 1.33 -20.85 -5.63
N TYR A 128 0.94 -19.68 -6.13
CA TYR A 128 -0.17 -18.93 -5.57
C TYR A 128 -1.52 -19.39 -6.11
N ASN A 129 -2.34 -19.95 -5.21
CA ASN A 129 -3.75 -20.22 -5.46
C ASN A 129 -4.50 -18.88 -5.62
N THR A 130 -5.15 -18.69 -6.77
CA THR A 130 -5.92 -17.48 -7.08
C THR A 130 -6.99 -17.17 -6.02
N ASN A 131 -7.55 -18.20 -5.39
CA ASN A 131 -8.58 -18.07 -4.35
C ASN A 131 -8.05 -17.54 -3.02
N VAL A 132 -6.75 -17.32 -2.84
CA VAL A 132 -6.19 -16.69 -1.62
C VAL A 132 -5.38 -15.43 -1.94
N LEU A 133 -5.13 -15.16 -3.22
CA LEU A 133 -4.38 -13.99 -3.66
C LEU A 133 -5.03 -12.67 -3.28
N PHE A 134 -6.36 -12.60 -3.28
CA PHE A 134 -7.09 -11.42 -2.79
C PHE A 134 -6.75 -11.10 -1.32
N GLY A 135 -6.53 -12.14 -0.51
CA GLY A 135 -6.12 -11.99 0.87
C GLY A 135 -4.70 -11.42 0.93
N VAL A 136 -3.77 -12.01 0.19
CA VAL A 136 -2.39 -11.50 0.16
C VAL A 136 -2.35 -10.04 -0.32
N ASP A 137 -3.08 -9.71 -1.38
CA ASP A 137 -3.18 -8.36 -1.93
C ASP A 137 -3.72 -7.34 -0.92
N ASP A 138 -4.83 -7.65 -0.23
CA ASP A 138 -5.32 -6.81 0.86
C ASP A 138 -4.25 -6.64 1.94
N GLY A 139 -3.60 -7.72 2.38
CA GLY A 139 -2.56 -7.62 3.40
C GLY A 139 -1.39 -6.72 2.98
N VAL A 140 -0.96 -6.80 1.71
CA VAL A 140 0.08 -5.94 1.14
C VAL A 140 -0.36 -4.49 1.11
N PHE A 141 -1.57 -4.20 0.62
CA PHE A 141 -2.15 -2.86 0.61
C PHE A 141 -2.21 -2.25 2.02
N GLN A 142 -2.72 -3.01 2.99
CA GLN A 142 -2.79 -2.60 4.39
C GLN A 142 -1.40 -2.29 4.96
N TYR A 143 -0.42 -3.15 4.68
CA TYR A 143 0.95 -2.97 5.15
C TYR A 143 1.58 -1.69 4.59
N ILE A 144 1.43 -1.45 3.27
CA ILE A 144 1.92 -0.23 2.62
C ILE A 144 1.28 1.01 3.26
N ARG A 145 -0.05 1.00 3.39
CA ARG A 145 -0.80 2.10 3.99
C ARG A 145 -0.33 2.42 5.40
N TYR A 146 -0.23 1.42 6.27
CA TYR A 146 0.19 1.64 7.65
C TYR A 146 1.64 2.13 7.74
N SER A 147 2.50 1.68 6.82
CA SER A 147 3.87 2.18 6.70
C SER A 147 3.91 3.66 6.37
N VAL A 148 3.14 4.10 5.36
CA VAL A 148 3.09 5.51 4.97
C VAL A 148 2.53 6.39 6.07
N LEU A 149 1.44 5.94 6.74
CA LEU A 149 0.86 6.68 7.86
C LEU A 149 1.83 6.81 9.04
N ALA A 150 2.55 5.73 9.39
CA ALA A 150 3.55 5.79 10.45
C ALA A 150 4.64 6.82 10.14
N SER A 151 5.22 6.77 8.94
CA SER A 151 6.25 7.72 8.52
C SER A 151 5.77 9.17 8.43
N TRP A 152 4.52 9.39 7.98
CA TRP A 152 3.94 10.74 7.97
C TRP A 152 3.82 11.31 9.38
N TYR A 153 3.19 10.57 10.30
CA TYR A 153 2.98 11.05 11.67
C TYR A 153 4.29 11.24 12.44
N GLU A 154 5.30 10.42 12.17
CA GLU A 154 6.65 10.61 12.69
C GLU A 154 7.24 11.93 12.17
N ALA A 155 7.10 12.23 10.88
CA ALA A 155 7.66 13.43 10.28
C ALA A 155 7.00 14.74 10.77
N VAL A 156 5.70 14.71 11.06
CA VAL A 156 4.98 15.87 11.63
C VAL A 156 5.00 15.92 13.17
N GLY A 157 5.79 15.05 13.83
CA GLY A 157 6.02 15.08 15.27
C GLY A 157 4.87 14.57 16.14
N LEU A 158 3.97 13.74 15.59
CA LEU A 158 2.89 13.08 16.33
C LEU A 158 3.26 11.64 16.71
N ASP A 159 4.26 11.51 17.58
CA ASP A 159 4.89 10.23 17.94
C ASP A 159 3.88 9.12 18.35
N LYS A 160 2.86 9.46 19.15
CA LYS A 160 1.85 8.49 19.58
C LYS A 160 1.03 7.92 18.42
N GLU A 161 0.75 8.75 17.41
CA GLU A 161 0.07 8.29 16.19
C GLU A 161 1.01 7.40 15.38
N ALA A 162 2.26 7.82 15.21
CA ALA A 162 3.29 7.06 14.51
C ALA A 162 3.45 5.66 15.12
N GLU A 163 3.58 5.56 16.46
CA GLU A 163 3.66 4.29 17.20
C GLU A 163 2.43 3.40 16.99
N MET A 164 1.22 3.97 16.99
CA MET A 164 0.00 3.22 16.74
C MET A 164 -0.01 2.61 15.34
N TRP A 165 0.36 3.39 14.31
CA TRP A 165 0.42 2.89 12.94
C TRP A 165 1.55 1.88 12.74
N GLU A 166 2.68 2.07 13.41
CA GLU A 166 3.79 1.12 13.44
C GLU A 166 3.37 -0.22 14.06
N ALA A 167 2.60 -0.19 15.15
CA ALA A 167 2.04 -1.39 15.76
C ALA A 167 1.10 -2.13 14.79
N LYS A 168 0.21 -1.40 14.09
CA LYS A 168 -0.67 -1.96 13.06
C LYS A 168 0.12 -2.54 11.88
N LYS A 169 1.17 -1.84 11.42
CA LYS A 169 2.10 -2.33 10.39
C LYS A 169 2.72 -3.66 10.81
N ARG A 170 3.21 -3.77 12.04
CA ARG A 170 3.80 -5.00 12.58
C ARG A 170 2.80 -6.15 12.68
N ILE A 171 1.58 -5.88 13.14
CA ILE A 171 0.50 -6.89 13.18
C ILE A 171 0.21 -7.39 11.76
N MET A 172 0.06 -6.49 10.79
CA MET A 172 -0.22 -6.86 9.41
C MET A 172 0.94 -7.65 8.77
N ARG A 173 2.19 -7.28 9.06
CA ARG A 173 3.37 -8.06 8.63
C ARG A 173 3.29 -9.51 9.12
N ASN A 174 2.94 -9.69 10.38
CA ASN A 174 2.86 -11.02 10.97
C ASN A 174 1.71 -11.81 10.34
N ASP A 175 0.52 -11.20 10.18
CA ASP A 175 -0.62 -11.83 9.50
C ASP A 175 -0.30 -12.23 8.04
N LEU A 176 0.39 -11.35 7.30
CA LEU A 176 0.91 -11.65 5.97
C LEU A 176 1.77 -12.91 5.98
N ILE A 177 2.75 -12.99 6.88
CA ILE A 177 3.69 -14.11 6.95
C ILE A 177 3.01 -15.40 7.41
N THR A 178 2.21 -15.35 8.48
CA THR A 178 1.72 -16.55 9.17
C THR A 178 0.41 -17.10 8.61
N ASN A 179 -0.48 -16.23 8.13
CA ASN A 179 -1.82 -16.63 7.73
C ASN A 179 -2.01 -16.57 6.22
N ARG A 180 -1.62 -15.46 5.59
CA ARG A 180 -1.95 -15.22 4.17
C ARG A 180 -0.94 -15.89 3.23
N LEU A 181 0.36 -15.65 3.45
CA LEU A 181 1.42 -16.23 2.63
C LEU A 181 1.63 -17.71 2.93
N PHE A 182 1.37 -18.17 4.16
CA PHE A 182 1.53 -19.58 4.51
C PHE A 182 0.49 -20.47 3.81
N GLN A 183 -0.75 -19.99 3.63
CA GLN A 183 -1.80 -20.68 2.87
C GLN A 183 -1.44 -20.93 1.39
N LEU A 184 -0.36 -20.31 0.89
CA LEU A 184 0.14 -20.47 -0.48
C LEU A 184 1.00 -21.71 -0.67
N ARG A 185 1.63 -22.22 0.39
CA ARG A 185 2.34 -23.49 0.32
C ARG A 185 1.29 -24.60 0.26
N LYS A 186 0.79 -24.92 -0.93
CA LYS A 186 0.20 -26.25 -1.16
C LYS A 186 1.24 -27.29 -0.67
N PRO A 187 0.84 -28.34 0.05
CA PRO A 187 1.73 -29.47 0.21
C PRO A 187 2.12 -29.92 -1.19
N LEU A 188 3.42 -30.13 -1.42
CA LEU A 188 3.90 -30.80 -2.61
C LEU A 188 3.29 -32.21 -2.57
N LEU A 189 2.13 -32.37 -3.21
CA LEU A 189 1.58 -33.68 -3.50
C LEU A 189 2.41 -34.19 -4.68
N ASN A 190 3.47 -34.92 -4.35
CA ASN A 190 4.19 -35.79 -5.28
C ASN A 190 3.29 -36.96 -5.69
#